data_AF-A0AAW0I810-F1
#
_entry.id   AF-A0AAW0I810-F1
#
_cell.length_a   1.000
_cell.length_b   1.000
_cell.length_c   1.000
_cell.angle_alpha   90.00
_cell.angle_beta   90.00
_cell.angle_gamma   90.00
#
_symmetry.space_group_name_H-M   'P 1'
#
loop_
_entity.id
_entity.type
_entity.pdbx_description
1 polymer ?
#
loop_
_entity_poly.entity_id
_entity_poly.type
_entity_poly.pdbx_seq_one_letter_code
_entity_poly.pdbx_strand_id
1 'polypeptide(L)'
;MWTHAGWEDCNATCGGGERKTTVSCTKITSKNTSIVDNRKCKSLTKPEPQIRKCNEQPCQTRWMMTEWTTCSRTCGKGVQSRQVACTQQLNNGTLIRAWERDCLGPKPATAQRCEGQDCMTVWEAGVWSE
;
A
#
# COMPACT_ATOMS: atom_id res chain seq x y z
N MET A 1 -9.62 -23.58 32.34
CA MET A 1 -8.62 -22.55 32.73
C MET A 1 -8.34 -21.67 31.53
N TRP A 2 -7.81 -20.46 31.73
CA TRP A 2 -7.32 -19.64 30.62
C TRP A 2 -5.99 -20.18 30.12
N THR A 3 -5.82 -20.25 28.80
CA THR A 3 -4.57 -20.67 28.15
C THR A 3 -4.29 -19.81 26.92
N HIS A 4 -3.01 -19.66 26.59
CA HIS A 4 -2.57 -19.08 25.32
C HIS A 4 -2.79 -20.12 24.21
N ALA A 5 -3.81 -19.92 23.38
CA ALA A 5 -4.24 -20.86 22.35
C ALA A 5 -3.44 -20.75 21.04
N GLY A 6 -2.65 -19.69 20.88
CA GLY A 6 -1.84 -19.43 19.70
C GLY A 6 -1.43 -17.96 19.61
N TRP A 7 -0.78 -17.60 18.49
CA TRP A 7 -0.46 -16.22 18.15
C TRP A 7 -1.44 -15.70 17.10
N GLU A 8 -1.86 -14.45 17.27
CA GLU A 8 -2.56 -13.69 16.24
C GLU A 8 -1.61 -13.36 15.08
N ASP A 9 -2.19 -12.95 13.96
CA ASP A 9 -1.43 -12.41 12.84
C ASP A 9 -0.63 -11.18 13.26
N CYS A 10 0.50 -10.97 12.60
CA CYS A 10 1.30 -9.77 12.83
C CYS A 10 0.50 -8.54 12.38
N ASN A 11 0.48 -7.49 13.20
CA ASN A 11 -0.18 -6.22 12.87
C ASN A 11 0.48 -5.45 11.71
N ALA A 12 1.63 -5.92 11.23
CA ALA A 12 2.41 -5.33 10.16
C ALA A 12 2.92 -6.42 9.22
N THR A 13 3.14 -6.09 7.95
CA THR A 13 3.76 -7.01 6.97
C THR A 13 5.25 -6.73 6.75
N CYS A 14 5.76 -5.58 7.21
CA CYS A 14 7.14 -5.15 7.15
C CYS A 14 7.39 -4.01 8.15
N GLY A 15 8.65 -3.62 8.35
CA GLY A 15 9.05 -2.45 9.14
C GLY A 15 8.98 -2.64 10.65
N GLY A 16 8.74 -3.87 11.12
CA GLY A 16 8.55 -4.19 12.52
C GLY A 16 7.10 -3.98 12.96
N GLY A 17 6.49 -5.09 13.37
CA GLY A 17 5.19 -5.13 13.99
C GLY A 17 5.20 -5.96 15.27
N GLU A 18 4.01 -6.12 15.84
CA GLU A 18 3.76 -6.91 17.03
C GLU A 18 2.60 -7.87 16.78
N ARG A 19 2.72 -9.08 17.33
CA ARG A 19 1.63 -10.05 17.43
C ARG A 19 1.37 -10.36 18.88
N LYS A 20 0.12 -10.70 19.19
CA LYS A 20 -0.33 -11.02 20.54
C LYS A 20 -0.79 -12.47 20.61
N THR A 21 -0.66 -13.11 21.76
CA THR A 21 -1.25 -14.44 21.94
C THR A 21 -2.76 -14.36 22.14
N THR A 22 -3.52 -15.22 21.47
CA THR A 22 -4.95 -15.37 21.73
C THR A 22 -5.17 -16.11 23.05
N VAL A 23 -5.86 -15.48 23.99
CA VAL A 23 -6.21 -16.09 25.28
C VAL A 23 -7.60 -16.70 25.21
N SER A 24 -7.69 -18.02 25.32
CA SER A 24 -8.94 -18.78 25.21
C SER A 24 -9.19 -19.63 26.46
N CYS A 25 -10.46 -19.82 26.80
CA CYS A 25 -10.85 -20.72 27.88
C CYS A 25 -10.74 -22.16 27.38
N THR A 26 -9.92 -22.98 28.04
CA THR A 26 -9.74 -24.40 27.69
C THR A 26 -10.16 -25.31 28.83
N LYS A 27 -10.72 -26.47 28.48
CA LYS A 27 -10.99 -27.58 29.38
C LYS A 27 -9.99 -28.69 29.08
N ILE A 28 -9.16 -29.00 30.06
CA ILE A 28 -8.24 -30.14 30.03
C ILE A 28 -8.99 -31.33 30.66
N THR A 29 -9.13 -32.41 29.91
CA THR A 29 -9.59 -33.71 30.42
C THR A 29 -8.46 -34.72 30.27
N SER A 30 -8.53 -35.86 30.96
CA SER A 30 -7.46 -36.87 31.01
C SER A 30 -7.02 -37.42 29.64
N LYS A 31 -7.77 -37.14 28.56
CA LYS A 31 -7.48 -37.59 27.19
C LYS A 31 -7.35 -36.46 26.16
N ASN A 32 -7.82 -35.24 26.45
CA ASN A 32 -7.74 -34.13 25.49
C ASN A 32 -7.74 -32.73 26.13
N THR A 33 -7.26 -31.75 25.36
CA THR A 33 -7.44 -30.33 25.66
C THR A 33 -8.37 -29.74 24.60
N SER A 34 -9.45 -29.11 25.02
CA SER A 34 -10.44 -28.50 24.10
C SER A 34 -10.72 -27.05 24.49
N ILE A 35 -10.84 -26.18 23.48
CA ILE A 35 -11.28 -24.80 23.66
C ILE A 35 -12.79 -24.81 23.91
N VAL A 36 -13.22 -24.10 24.94
CA VAL A 36 -14.61 -23.98 25.36
C VAL A 36 -15.03 -22.51 25.43
N ASP A 37 -16.32 -22.26 25.59
CA ASP A 37 -16.85 -20.90 25.74
C ASP A 37 -16.16 -20.13 26.88
N ASN A 38 -15.71 -18.91 26.58
CA ASN A 38 -15.08 -17.98 27.52
C ASN A 38 -15.91 -17.74 28.80
N ARG A 39 -17.25 -17.87 28.74
CA ARG A 39 -18.14 -17.79 29.91
C ARG A 39 -17.77 -18.79 31.00
N LYS A 40 -17.24 -19.97 30.65
CA LYS A 40 -16.82 -21.01 31.61
C LYS A 40 -15.59 -20.62 32.43
N CYS A 41 -14.82 -19.64 31.97
CA CYS A 41 -13.67 -19.09 32.69
C CYS A 41 -13.92 -17.66 33.21
N LYS A 42 -15.16 -17.14 33.18
CA LYS A 42 -15.47 -15.75 33.57
C LYS A 42 -15.12 -15.42 35.03
N SER A 43 -15.19 -16.42 35.91
CA SER A 43 -14.80 -16.30 37.32
C SER A 43 -13.30 -16.37 37.56
N LEU A 44 -12.51 -16.71 36.54
CA LEU A 44 -11.05 -16.80 36.61
C LEU A 44 -10.43 -15.53 36.00
N THR A 45 -9.35 -15.04 36.62
CA THR A 45 -8.58 -13.91 36.08
C THR A 45 -8.03 -14.25 34.70
N LYS A 46 -8.43 -13.48 33.69
CA LYS A 46 -7.91 -13.63 32.33
C LYS A 46 -6.47 -13.12 32.29
N PRO A 47 -5.48 -13.93 31.89
CA PRO A 47 -4.10 -13.48 31.79
C PRO A 47 -3.96 -12.46 30.65
N GLU A 48 -2.95 -11.60 30.78
CA GLU A 48 -2.60 -10.66 29.72
C GLU A 48 -2.03 -11.41 28.50
N PRO A 49 -2.35 -10.98 27.28
CA PRO A 49 -1.70 -11.50 26.08
C PRO A 49 -0.19 -11.28 26.11
N GLN A 50 0.59 -12.30 25.75
CA GLN A 50 2.01 -12.12 25.50
C GLN A 50 2.19 -11.39 24.17
N ILE A 51 3.18 -10.50 24.10
CA ILE A 51 3.50 -9.69 22.92
C ILE A 51 4.85 -10.15 22.37
N ARG A 52 4.95 -10.28 21.04
CA ARG A 52 6.21 -10.59 20.37
C ARG A 52 6.36 -9.78 19.09
N LYS A 53 7.59 -9.33 18.83
CA LYS A 53 7.94 -8.68 17.56
C LYS A 53 7.84 -9.65 16.39
N CYS A 54 7.42 -9.14 15.24
CA CYS A 54 7.30 -9.87 13.99
C CYS A 54 7.57 -8.93 12.81
N ASN A 55 7.86 -9.50 11.64
CA ASN A 55 8.02 -8.78 10.39
C ASN A 55 9.02 -7.60 10.43
N GLU A 56 10.20 -7.85 11.01
CA GLU A 56 11.28 -6.88 11.19
C GLU A 56 12.04 -6.54 9.89
N GLN A 57 11.77 -7.25 8.79
CA GLN A 57 12.30 -6.89 7.48
C GLN A 57 11.89 -5.46 7.10
N PRO A 58 12.79 -4.66 6.48
CA PRO A 58 12.45 -3.32 6.05
C PRO A 58 11.32 -3.33 5.01
N CYS A 59 10.48 -2.30 5.06
CA CYS A 59 9.46 -2.11 4.05
C CYS A 59 10.09 -1.67 2.72
N GLN A 60 9.59 -2.25 1.63
CA GLN A 60 10.07 -1.92 0.29
C GLN A 60 9.59 -0.53 -0.13
N THR A 61 10.43 0.14 -0.91
CA THR A 61 10.13 1.41 -1.58
C THR A 61 9.69 1.15 -3.02
N ARG A 62 8.88 2.05 -3.58
CA ARG A 62 8.47 1.97 -4.98
C ARG A 62 8.21 3.35 -5.58
N TRP A 63 8.46 3.45 -6.88
CA TRP A 63 8.08 4.60 -7.68
C TRP A 63 6.56 4.61 -7.89
N MET A 64 5.93 5.70 -7.50
CA MET A 64 4.53 6.00 -7.79
C MET A 64 4.47 7.14 -8.79
N MET A 65 3.54 7.03 -9.72
CA MET A 65 3.35 7.97 -10.82
C MET A 65 1.86 8.33 -10.89
N THR A 66 1.56 9.60 -11.16
CA THR A 66 0.20 9.98 -11.56
C THR A 66 -0.02 9.68 -13.04
N GLU A 67 -1.28 9.78 -13.45
CA GLU A 67 -1.61 9.92 -14.86
C GLU A 67 -0.91 11.12 -15.48
N TRP A 68 -0.73 11.05 -16.79
CA TRP A 68 -0.23 12.17 -17.58
C TRP A 68 -1.26 13.30 -17.61
N THR A 69 -0.78 14.54 -17.52
CA THR A 69 -1.59 15.71 -17.80
C THR A 69 -2.05 15.72 -19.25
N THR A 70 -3.06 16.53 -19.57
CA THR A 70 -3.39 16.81 -20.96
C THR A 70 -2.16 17.36 -21.71
N CYS A 71 -2.13 17.12 -23.02
CA CYS A 71 -1.07 17.62 -23.86
C CYS A 71 -1.05 19.14 -23.84
N SER A 72 0.14 19.75 -23.74
CA SER A 72 0.30 21.21 -23.72
C SER A 72 -0.23 21.91 -24.97
N ARG A 73 -0.47 21.16 -26.05
CA ARG A 73 -1.09 21.64 -27.27
C ARG A 73 -2.31 20.80 -27.61
N THR A 74 -3.37 21.48 -28.01
CA THR A 74 -4.58 20.86 -28.56
C THR A 74 -4.35 20.32 -29.97
N CYS A 75 -3.40 20.89 -30.73
CA CYS A 75 -2.99 20.42 -32.06
C CYS A 75 -1.47 20.23 -32.15
N GLY A 76 -1.04 19.15 -32.81
CA GLY A 76 0.35 18.92 -33.19
C GLY A 76 1.26 18.56 -32.01
N LYS A 77 2.59 18.69 -32.19
CA LYS A 77 3.58 18.23 -31.19
C LYS A 77 3.59 19.11 -29.94
N GLY A 78 3.27 18.52 -28.79
CA GLY A 78 3.31 19.13 -27.47
C GLY A 78 4.06 18.27 -26.43
N VAL A 79 3.93 18.65 -25.17
CA VAL A 79 4.51 17.94 -24.02
C VAL A 79 3.41 17.69 -22.99
N GLN A 80 3.41 16.51 -22.38
CA GLN A 80 2.59 16.17 -21.23
C GLN A 80 3.50 15.85 -20.04
N SER A 81 3.03 16.13 -18.85
CA SER A 81 3.80 15.98 -17.61
C SER A 81 3.07 15.05 -16.63
N ARG A 82 3.79 14.45 -15.69
CA ARG A 82 3.21 13.69 -14.59
C ARG A 82 4.04 13.85 -13.33
N GLN A 83 3.41 13.64 -12.19
CA GLN A 83 4.12 13.61 -10.92
C GLN A 83 4.70 12.23 -10.67
N VAL A 84 5.96 12.19 -10.24
CA VAL A 84 6.69 10.96 -9.91
C VAL A 84 7.29 11.12 -8.53
N ALA A 85 7.02 10.17 -7.65
CA ALA A 85 7.51 10.19 -6.28
C ALA A 85 7.95 8.80 -5.83
N CYS A 86 9.05 8.73 -5.10
CA CYS A 86 9.41 7.53 -4.35
C CYS A 86 8.51 7.45 -3.11
N THR A 87 7.90 6.29 -2.89
CA THR A 87 7.04 6.05 -1.73
C THR A 87 7.49 4.81 -0.97
N GLN A 88 7.34 4.82 0.35
CA GLN A 88 7.58 3.69 1.22
C GLN A 88 6.29 3.34 1.95
N GLN A 89 6.01 2.04 2.06
CA GLN A 89 4.92 1.56 2.91
C GLN A 89 5.39 1.52 4.37
N LEU A 90 4.56 2.01 5.29
CA LEU A 90 4.75 1.84 6.71
C LEU A 90 4.13 0.52 7.20
N ASN A 91 4.50 0.12 8.40
CA ASN A 91 4.01 -1.09 9.06
C ASN A 91 2.45 -1.15 9.13
N ASN A 92 1.79 0.00 9.29
CA ASN A 92 0.32 0.12 9.33
C ASN A 92 -0.34 0.17 7.93
N GLY A 93 0.42 -0.03 6.86
CA GLY A 93 -0.05 0.02 5.47
C GLY A 93 -0.10 1.42 4.85
N THR A 94 0.20 2.48 5.60
CA THR A 94 0.22 3.85 5.09
C THR A 94 1.38 4.05 4.12
N LEU A 95 1.17 4.79 3.03
CA LEU A 95 2.24 5.18 2.11
C LEU A 95 2.76 6.57 2.46
N ILE A 96 4.07 6.70 2.64
CA ILE A 96 4.76 7.97 2.86
C ILE A 96 5.71 8.28 1.70
N ARG A 97 6.06 9.57 1.53
CA ARG A 97 7.09 9.97 0.58
C ARG A 97 8.47 9.59 1.14
N ALA A 98 9.22 8.82 0.37
CA ALA A 98 10.58 8.41 0.68
C ALA A 98 11.61 9.21 -0.15
N TRP A 99 12.89 9.02 0.15
CA TRP A 99 13.94 9.64 -0.64
C TRP A 99 14.11 8.92 -1.98
N GLU A 100 14.38 9.67 -3.04
CA GLU A 100 14.49 9.11 -4.39
C GLU A 100 15.57 8.04 -4.52
N ARG A 101 16.66 8.16 -3.75
CA ARG A 101 17.75 7.17 -3.69
C ARG A 101 17.37 5.83 -3.07
N ASP A 102 16.28 5.80 -2.29
CA ASP A 102 15.83 4.59 -1.61
C ASP A 102 14.99 3.72 -2.55
N CYS A 103 14.46 4.30 -3.63
CA CYS A 103 13.70 3.55 -4.63
C CYS A 103 14.63 2.78 -5.58
N LEU A 104 14.29 1.51 -5.79
CA LEU A 104 15.00 0.66 -6.73
C LEU A 104 14.71 1.07 -8.19
N GLY A 105 15.77 1.09 -9.00
CA GLY A 105 15.69 1.38 -10.43
C GLY A 105 15.66 2.87 -10.77
N PRO A 106 15.71 3.20 -12.08
CA PRO A 106 15.78 4.58 -12.54
C PRO A 106 14.47 5.32 -12.26
N LYS A 107 14.59 6.62 -11.95
CA LYS A 107 13.44 7.50 -11.79
C LYS A 107 12.64 7.57 -13.10
N PRO A 108 11.33 7.26 -13.07
CA PRO A 108 10.47 7.40 -14.23
C PRO A 108 10.42 8.83 -14.78
N ALA A 109 10.25 8.97 -16.09
CA ALA A 109 10.15 10.27 -16.74
C ALA A 109 8.96 11.08 -16.21
N THR A 110 9.21 12.36 -15.90
CA THR A 110 8.20 13.34 -15.46
C THR A 110 7.56 14.09 -16.64
N ALA A 111 8.13 13.98 -17.83
CA ALA A 111 7.65 14.61 -19.05
C ALA A 111 7.80 13.65 -20.24
N GLN A 112 6.86 13.69 -21.18
CA GLN A 112 6.98 13.02 -22.46
C GLN A 112 6.34 13.84 -23.58
N ARG A 113 6.72 13.54 -24.82
CA ARG A 113 6.10 14.13 -26.01
C ARG A 113 4.67 13.59 -26.18
N CYS A 114 3.80 14.43 -26.71
CA CYS A 114 2.42 14.09 -27.07
C CYS A 114 2.02 14.79 -28.37
N GLU A 115 0.96 14.29 -29.01
CA GLU A 115 0.35 14.90 -30.18
C GLU A 115 -1.07 15.35 -29.83
N GLY A 116 -1.35 16.63 -30.01
CA GLY A 116 -2.68 17.20 -29.86
C GLY A 116 -3.59 16.74 -31.00
N GLN A 117 -4.80 16.32 -30.65
CA GLN A 117 -5.76 15.68 -31.56
C GLN A 117 -6.65 16.67 -32.33
N ASP A 118 -6.73 17.94 -31.93
CA ASP A 118 -7.68 18.93 -32.43
C ASP A 118 -7.00 19.95 -33.35
N CYS A 119 -6.58 19.48 -34.52
CA CYS A 119 -6.04 20.33 -35.57
C CYS A 119 -7.17 20.82 -36.49
N MET A 120 -7.70 22.02 -36.22
CA MET A 120 -8.57 22.69 -37.18
C MET A 120 -7.76 23.13 -38.41
N THR A 121 -7.88 22.38 -39.51
CA THR A 121 -7.40 22.83 -40.83
C THR A 121 -8.34 23.91 -41.35
N VAL A 122 -7.98 25.18 -41.15
CA VAL A 122 -8.67 26.30 -41.81
C VAL A 122 -8.20 26.34 -43.25
N TRP A 123 -9.06 25.95 -44.19
CA TRP A 123 -8.85 26.15 -45.62
C TRP A 123 -9.45 27.50 -46.00
N GLU A 124 -8.61 28.49 -46.31
CA GLU A 124 -9.08 29.71 -46.97
C GLU A 124 -9.11 29.48 -48.48
N ALA A 125 -10.31 29.42 -49.05
CA ALA A 125 -10.48 29.37 -50.50
C ALA A 125 -10.14 30.75 -51.08
N GLY A 126 -9.01 30.84 -51.79
CA GLY A 126 -8.65 32.03 -52.56
C GLY A 126 -9.64 32.27 -53.71
N VAL A 127 -9.90 33.53 -54.02
CA VAL A 127 -10.76 33.94 -55.15
C VAL A 127 -10.09 33.49 -56.45
N TRP A 128 -10.77 32.68 -57.24
CA TRP A 128 -10.31 32.26 -58.56
C TRP A 128 -10.23 33.49 -59.47
N SER A 129 -9.05 33.77 -60.04
CA SER A 129 -8.89 34.78 -61.08
C SER A 129 -9.10 34.15 -62.46
N GLU A 130 -9.93 34.83 -63.26
CA GLU A 130 -10.35 34.51 -64.63
C GLU A 130 -9.22 34.43 -65.65
#